data_AF-A0A8T8E3Z0-F1
#
_entry.id   AF-A0A8T8E3Z0-F1
#
_cell.length_a   1.000
_cell.length_b   1.000
_cell.length_c   1.000
_cell.angle_alpha   90.00
_cell.angle_beta   90.00
_cell.angle_gamma   90.00
#
_symmetry.space_group_name_H-M   'P 1'
#
loop_
_entity.id
_entity.type
_entity.pdbx_description
1 polymer ?
#
loop_
_entity_poly.entity_id
_entity_poly.type
_entity_poly.pdbx_seq_one_letter_code
_entity_poly.pdbx_strand_id
1 'polypeptide(L)'
;MTDRPPVSELSEQDPDVVENGSALDPEEIDDMTGAPVWRHLQFIRLADERGAKMPADAWGGYDQDFDTADTIYSAEDVASLPHNRWGVVGFSVPEAPVDSNLIVFDFDFHKADADISIDNIQSAPRGKIGPPVEFPVVESQNGGAHVYALVEQAPVKESDFDLTHDWIDVRGEAVKHHVVAPTETPGVNTDYSIYYECSIPMFSSYAELMDSIALDGDFIGEFSGDETVSDAVGDVEFDRAANAPGEMPTCYQRTLQFRAHPIKRDGHGNPWKVDTLCALLGLSHGYTVEEVADHFEEYPPGAKVDKFDRNVTISHLRRLVQKLETHELAPPAAATLRSHNILEIGEGCACDLPGHFDPGKENVSSYLAYTEATAADPDELVERCLQLRNEYDELDGETPPTTVLWKVAREHDHVEVENPASKALTKDERRVARALFADLTLEGWRDD
;
A
#
# COMPACT_ATOMS: atom_id res chain seq x y z
N MET A 1 -28.25 -73.27 -20.49
CA MET A 1 -27.84 -74.32 -19.56
C MET A 1 -26.36 -74.07 -19.29
N THR A 2 -26.06 -73.24 -18.27
CA THR A 2 -25.79 -73.62 -16.85
C THR A 2 -24.29 -73.90 -16.71
N ASP A 3 -23.46 -73.26 -15.88
CA ASP A 3 -23.66 -72.59 -14.60
C ASP A 3 -22.42 -71.75 -14.21
N ARG A 4 -22.63 -70.61 -13.53
CA ARG A 4 -21.77 -70.10 -12.42
C ARG A 4 -22.17 -70.87 -11.14
N PRO A 5 -21.40 -70.97 -10.01
CA PRO A 5 -20.58 -69.93 -9.33
C PRO A 5 -19.37 -70.56 -8.52
N PRO A 6 -18.86 -70.07 -7.35
CA PRO A 6 -18.83 -68.75 -6.65
C PRO A 6 -17.38 -68.26 -6.26
N VAL A 7 -17.11 -66.94 -6.14
CA VAL A 7 -17.03 -66.02 -4.96
C VAL A 7 -15.72 -66.04 -4.13
N SER A 8 -15.25 -64.81 -3.88
CA SER A 8 -14.40 -64.25 -2.79
C SER A 8 -12.91 -64.56 -2.72
N GLU A 9 -12.09 -63.59 -3.13
CA GLU A 9 -11.06 -63.04 -2.23
C GLU A 9 -11.15 -61.51 -2.28
N LEU A 10 -11.56 -60.95 -1.14
CA LEU A 10 -11.46 -59.53 -0.82
C LEU A 10 -10.00 -59.27 -0.50
N SER A 11 -9.30 -58.60 -1.40
CA SER A 11 -8.00 -57.98 -1.11
C SER A 11 -8.30 -56.69 -0.36
N GLU A 12 -7.95 -56.66 0.92
CA GLU A 12 -7.97 -55.47 1.76
C GLU A 12 -7.14 -54.37 1.09
N GLN A 13 -7.82 -53.28 0.71
CA GLN A 13 -7.19 -52.02 0.35
C GLN A 13 -6.90 -51.29 1.66
N ASP A 14 -5.62 -51.11 1.98
CA ASP A 14 -5.17 -50.14 2.98
C ASP A 14 -5.64 -48.74 2.53
N PRO A 15 -6.41 -48.01 3.35
CA PRO A 15 -6.77 -46.64 3.04
C PRO A 15 -5.54 -45.73 3.21
N ASP A 16 -5.33 -44.91 2.19
CA ASP A 16 -4.36 -43.85 2.09
C ASP A 16 -4.21 -43.07 3.41
N VAL A 17 -3.01 -43.11 3.98
CA VAL A 17 -2.56 -42.10 4.94
C VAL A 17 -2.41 -40.80 4.15
N VAL A 18 -3.47 -40.01 4.13
CA VAL A 18 -3.40 -38.60 3.76
C VAL A 18 -2.55 -37.93 4.83
N GLU A 19 -1.27 -37.70 4.52
CA GLU A 19 -0.43 -36.77 5.27
C GLU A 19 -1.10 -35.40 5.17
N ASN A 20 -1.90 -35.07 6.18
CA ASN A 20 -2.37 -33.72 6.40
C ASN A 20 -1.14 -32.83 6.51
N GLY A 21 -1.03 -31.87 5.59
CA GLY A 21 0.02 -30.86 5.57
C GLY A 21 0.20 -30.29 6.97
N SER A 22 1.38 -30.55 7.52
CA SER A 22 1.84 -29.93 8.76
C SER A 22 1.73 -28.43 8.57
N ALA A 23 0.88 -27.77 9.36
CA ALA A 23 1.01 -26.34 9.54
C ALA A 23 2.45 -26.09 10.01
N LEU A 24 3.18 -25.26 9.26
CA LEU A 24 4.56 -24.93 9.60
C LEU A 24 4.60 -24.32 11.00
N ASP A 25 5.69 -24.64 11.70
CA ASP A 25 5.99 -24.08 13.00
C ASP A 25 6.08 -22.55 12.87
N PRO A 26 5.35 -21.75 13.66
CA PRO A 26 5.46 -20.29 13.64
C PRO A 26 6.90 -19.78 13.84
N GLU A 27 7.79 -20.57 14.44
CA GLU A 27 9.21 -20.24 14.58
C GLU A 27 10.00 -20.32 13.25
N GLU A 28 9.54 -21.05 12.22
CA GLU A 28 10.20 -21.08 10.89
C GLU A 28 9.86 -19.85 10.03
N ILE A 29 8.75 -19.15 10.32
CA ILE A 29 8.39 -17.89 9.64
C ILE A 29 9.28 -16.73 10.12
N ASP A 30 9.80 -16.81 11.35
CA ASP A 30 10.66 -15.78 11.95
C ASP A 30 12.10 -15.78 11.38
N ASP A 31 12.55 -16.87 10.76
CA ASP A 31 13.87 -16.92 10.10
C ASP A 31 13.82 -16.36 8.65
N MET A 32 12.62 -16.14 8.10
CA MET A 32 12.41 -15.50 6.79
C MET A 32 12.34 -13.97 6.86
N THR A 33 12.07 -13.39 8.04
CA THR A 33 12.08 -11.94 8.25
C THR A 33 13.50 -11.37 8.40
N GLY A 34 14.51 -12.23 8.64
CA GLY A 34 15.92 -11.87 8.77
C GLY A 34 16.81 -12.20 7.57
N ALA A 35 16.30 -12.93 6.57
CA ALA A 35 17.04 -13.17 5.34
C ALA A 35 17.10 -11.88 4.50
N PRO A 36 18.24 -11.55 3.85
CA PRO A 36 18.33 -10.39 2.99
C PRO A 36 17.27 -10.52 1.90
N VAL A 37 16.40 -9.52 1.79
CA VAL A 37 15.33 -9.38 0.79
C VAL A 37 15.71 -9.86 -0.60
N TRP A 38 16.97 -9.60 -0.97
CA TRP A 38 17.56 -9.87 -2.26
C TRP A 38 17.57 -11.36 -2.64
N ARG A 39 17.44 -12.28 -1.67
CA ARG A 39 17.41 -13.74 -1.92
C ARG A 39 16.19 -14.21 -2.70
N HIS A 40 15.09 -13.47 -2.61
CA HIS A 40 13.80 -13.83 -3.21
C HIS A 40 13.57 -13.14 -4.55
N LEU A 41 14.50 -12.31 -5.00
CA LEU A 41 14.46 -11.73 -6.32
C LEU A 41 14.80 -12.78 -7.38
N GLN A 42 14.18 -12.61 -8.54
CA GLN A 42 14.46 -13.41 -9.73
C GLN A 42 15.20 -12.55 -10.75
N PHE A 43 16.17 -13.19 -11.43
CA PHE A 43 17.16 -12.49 -12.22
C PHE A 43 17.26 -13.00 -13.65
N ILE A 44 17.67 -12.12 -14.55
CA ILE A 44 18.16 -12.45 -15.89
C ILE A 44 19.59 -11.94 -16.07
N ARG A 45 20.34 -12.57 -16.98
CA ARG A 45 21.66 -12.05 -17.37
C ARG A 45 21.48 -10.84 -18.29
N LEU A 46 22.19 -9.75 -17.99
CA LEU A 46 22.30 -8.59 -18.87
C LEU A 46 23.56 -8.66 -19.73
N ALA A 47 23.56 -8.03 -20.90
CA ALA A 47 24.73 -7.98 -21.75
C ALA A 47 25.95 -7.34 -21.04
N ASP A 48 27.14 -7.91 -21.28
CA ASP A 48 28.40 -7.50 -20.64
C ASP A 48 28.91 -6.12 -21.08
N GLU A 49 28.38 -5.57 -22.18
CA GLU A 49 28.73 -4.23 -22.63
C GLU A 49 28.34 -3.20 -21.55
N ARG A 50 29.33 -2.43 -21.09
CA ARG A 50 29.11 -1.43 -20.03
C ARG A 50 28.00 -0.47 -20.42
N GLY A 51 26.96 -0.38 -19.59
CA GLY A 51 25.79 0.47 -19.83
C GLY A 51 24.68 -0.19 -20.64
N ALA A 52 24.88 -1.37 -21.21
CA ALA A 52 23.80 -2.11 -21.85
C ALA A 52 22.79 -2.57 -20.79
N LYS A 53 21.54 -2.11 -20.88
CA LYS A 53 20.45 -2.60 -20.02
C LYS A 53 19.70 -3.77 -20.68
N MET A 54 20.15 -4.31 -21.82
CA MET A 54 19.44 -5.37 -22.52
C MET A 54 19.77 -6.77 -21.96
N PRO A 55 18.82 -7.73 -22.02
CA PRO A 55 19.11 -9.13 -21.73
C PRO A 55 20.25 -9.67 -22.61
N ALA A 56 21.13 -10.49 -22.03
CA ALA A 56 22.18 -11.18 -22.76
C ALA A 56 21.62 -12.26 -23.69
N ASP A 57 20.54 -12.92 -23.23
CA ASP A 57 19.86 -14.01 -23.91
C ASP A 57 18.36 -13.69 -24.06
N ALA A 58 17.73 -14.26 -25.09
CA ALA A 58 16.27 -14.24 -25.19
C ALA A 58 15.70 -15.10 -24.06
N TRP A 59 14.91 -14.48 -23.18
CA TRP A 59 14.49 -15.11 -21.94
C TRP A 59 13.01 -15.45 -21.89
N GLY A 60 12.21 -15.22 -22.93
CA GLY A 60 10.77 -15.53 -22.96
C GLY A 60 9.85 -14.39 -22.49
N GLY A 61 10.34 -13.50 -21.64
CA GLY A 61 9.58 -12.32 -21.17
C GLY A 61 8.66 -12.62 -19.98
N TYR A 62 7.76 -11.69 -19.68
CA TYR A 62 6.89 -11.71 -18.49
C TYR A 62 5.64 -12.59 -18.60
N ASP A 63 5.41 -13.20 -19.76
CA ASP A 63 4.25 -14.08 -19.96
C ASP A 63 4.56 -15.56 -19.66
N GLN A 64 5.78 -15.85 -19.19
CA GLN A 64 6.21 -17.20 -18.81
C GLN A 64 6.12 -17.42 -17.30
N ASP A 65 6.12 -18.68 -16.89
CA ASP A 65 6.28 -19.06 -15.50
C ASP A 65 7.77 -18.98 -15.10
N PHE A 66 8.10 -18.08 -14.18
CA PHE A 66 9.46 -17.84 -13.73
C PHE A 66 10.07 -19.05 -13.01
N ASP A 67 9.26 -19.91 -12.39
CA ASP A 67 9.76 -21.08 -11.64
C ASP A 67 10.20 -22.23 -12.57
N THR A 68 9.74 -22.24 -13.82
CA THR A 68 10.06 -23.28 -14.80
C THR A 68 10.94 -22.78 -15.96
N ALA A 69 11.31 -21.49 -15.95
CA ALA A 69 12.06 -20.86 -17.01
C ALA A 69 13.58 -21.10 -16.90
N ASP A 70 14.18 -21.70 -17.94
CA ASP A 70 15.63 -22.02 -17.99
C ASP A 70 16.59 -20.81 -17.92
N THR A 71 16.06 -19.61 -18.12
CA THR A 71 16.83 -18.35 -18.22
C THR A 71 16.47 -17.35 -17.11
N ILE A 72 15.68 -17.80 -16.14
CA ILE A 72 15.46 -17.11 -14.87
C ILE A 72 16.34 -17.75 -13.82
N TYR A 73 16.99 -16.90 -13.04
CA TYR A 73 17.98 -17.30 -12.05
C TYR A 73 17.53 -16.84 -10.67
N SER A 74 17.67 -17.71 -9.69
CA SER A 74 17.53 -17.35 -8.27
C SER A 74 18.78 -16.61 -7.78
N ALA A 75 18.73 -15.99 -6.60
CA ALA A 75 19.92 -15.40 -5.99
C ALA A 75 21.05 -16.43 -5.75
N GLU A 76 20.72 -17.71 -5.52
CA GLU A 76 21.72 -18.78 -5.38
C GLU A 76 22.41 -19.09 -6.71
N ASP A 77 21.65 -19.10 -7.81
CA ASP A 77 22.20 -19.26 -9.16
C ASP A 77 23.14 -18.10 -9.50
N VAL A 78 22.72 -16.86 -9.22
CA VAL A 78 23.53 -15.65 -9.42
C VAL A 78 24.85 -15.74 -8.66
N ALA A 79 24.83 -16.23 -7.42
CA ALA A 79 26.03 -16.39 -6.59
C ALA A 79 27.04 -17.41 -7.16
N SER A 80 26.55 -18.42 -7.89
CA SER A 80 27.36 -19.53 -8.39
C SER A 80 27.78 -19.39 -9.86
N LEU A 81 27.08 -18.56 -10.64
CA LEU A 81 27.31 -18.39 -12.06
C LEU A 81 28.27 -17.23 -12.35
N PRO A 82 29.27 -17.42 -13.23
CA PRO A 82 30.19 -16.36 -13.60
C PRO A 82 29.51 -15.37 -14.54
N HIS A 83 28.92 -14.31 -13.99
CA HIS A 83 28.36 -13.21 -14.75
C HIS A 83 28.35 -11.93 -13.93
N ASN A 84 28.70 -10.79 -14.53
CA ASN A 84 28.91 -9.56 -13.76
C ASN A 84 27.64 -8.73 -13.60
N ARG A 85 26.67 -8.85 -14.51
CA ARG A 85 25.54 -7.91 -14.62
C ARG A 85 24.21 -8.63 -14.72
N TRP A 86 23.37 -8.40 -13.72
CA TRP A 86 22.09 -9.05 -13.58
C TRP A 86 20.95 -8.04 -13.59
N GLY A 87 19.83 -8.44 -14.19
CA GLY A 87 18.59 -7.66 -14.20
C GLY A 87 17.59 -8.34 -13.27
N VAL A 88 16.99 -7.59 -12.36
CA VAL A 88 15.87 -8.04 -11.52
C VAL A 88 14.59 -8.00 -12.35
N VAL A 89 13.92 -9.14 -12.48
CA VAL A 89 12.69 -9.28 -13.27
C VAL A 89 11.46 -9.61 -12.44
N GLY A 90 11.62 -10.17 -11.24
CA GLY A 90 10.48 -10.61 -10.45
C GLY A 90 10.86 -10.91 -9.01
N PHE A 91 9.87 -11.41 -8.27
CA PHE A 91 10.01 -11.83 -6.89
C PHE A 91 9.28 -13.15 -6.72
N SER A 92 9.92 -14.13 -6.09
CA SER A 92 9.32 -15.43 -5.82
C SER A 92 9.62 -15.86 -4.39
N VAL A 93 8.54 -16.07 -3.63
CA VAL A 93 8.56 -16.77 -2.36
C VAL A 93 7.44 -17.81 -2.33
N PRO A 94 7.67 -19.01 -1.79
CA PRO A 94 6.66 -20.06 -1.76
C PRO A 94 5.33 -19.65 -1.10
N GLU A 95 5.38 -18.73 -0.12
CA GLU A 95 4.20 -18.26 0.61
C GLU A 95 3.61 -16.94 0.11
N ALA A 96 4.15 -16.34 -0.95
CA ALA A 96 3.59 -15.11 -1.50
C ALA A 96 2.19 -15.39 -2.03
N PRO A 97 1.26 -14.43 -1.91
CA PRO A 97 0.03 -14.49 -2.68
C PRO A 97 0.38 -14.72 -4.14
N VAL A 98 -0.30 -15.69 -4.78
CA VAL A 98 -0.08 -16.08 -6.19
C VAL A 98 -0.21 -14.90 -7.17
N ASP A 99 -0.78 -13.78 -6.71
CA ASP A 99 -1.07 -12.59 -7.48
C ASP A 99 -0.23 -11.35 -7.04
N SER A 100 0.86 -11.52 -6.28
CA SER A 100 1.74 -10.41 -5.92
C SER A 100 2.78 -10.14 -7.00
N ASN A 101 2.92 -8.88 -7.41
CA ASN A 101 3.87 -8.45 -8.43
C ASN A 101 4.93 -7.52 -7.86
N LEU A 102 6.19 -7.72 -8.24
CA LEU A 102 7.26 -6.78 -7.93
C LEU A 102 7.11 -5.47 -8.71
N ILE A 103 7.15 -4.35 -8.00
CA ILE A 103 7.24 -3.01 -8.59
C ILE A 103 8.45 -2.27 -8.04
N VAL A 104 9.11 -1.52 -8.90
CA VAL A 104 10.31 -0.74 -8.57
C VAL A 104 10.17 0.66 -9.16
N PHE A 105 10.29 1.69 -8.33
CA PHE A 105 10.41 3.06 -8.81
C PHE A 105 11.88 3.38 -9.02
N ASP A 106 12.28 3.68 -10.26
CA ASP A 106 13.64 4.04 -10.67
C ASP A 106 13.74 5.57 -10.79
N PHE A 107 14.33 6.20 -9.77
CA PHE A 107 14.53 7.63 -9.65
C PHE A 107 15.85 8.04 -10.33
N ASP A 108 15.78 8.69 -11.50
CA ASP A 108 16.95 9.22 -12.20
C ASP A 108 17.33 10.64 -11.70
N PHE A 109 17.78 10.77 -10.44
CA PHE A 109 18.08 12.08 -9.83
C PHE A 109 19.06 12.96 -10.62
N HIS A 110 19.97 12.37 -11.41
CA HIS A 110 20.87 13.12 -12.30
C HIS A 110 20.16 13.97 -13.37
N LYS A 111 18.86 13.72 -13.62
CA LYS A 111 18.00 14.50 -14.51
C LYS A 111 17.19 15.59 -13.77
N ALA A 112 17.19 15.59 -12.44
CA ALA A 112 16.44 16.55 -11.65
C ALA A 112 17.08 17.95 -11.71
N ASP A 113 16.25 19.00 -11.74
CA ASP A 113 16.69 20.41 -11.81
C ASP A 113 17.18 20.98 -10.45
N ALA A 114 17.05 20.22 -9.36
CA ALA A 114 17.32 20.64 -7.99
C ALA A 114 18.30 19.67 -7.28
N ASP A 115 18.78 20.05 -6.09
CA ASP A 115 19.59 19.21 -5.17
C ASP A 115 18.75 18.06 -4.56
N ILE A 116 17.96 17.37 -5.39
CA ILE A 116 17.19 16.18 -5.01
C ILE A 116 18.13 14.98 -5.05
N SER A 117 18.10 14.20 -3.98
CA SER A 117 18.92 13.01 -3.79
C SER A 117 18.10 11.91 -3.13
N ILE A 118 18.75 10.76 -2.91
CA ILE A 118 18.18 9.62 -2.21
C ILE A 118 17.67 9.98 -0.80
N ASP A 119 18.28 10.96 -0.13
CA ASP A 119 17.87 11.44 1.20
C ASP A 119 16.51 12.14 1.20
N ASN A 120 16.03 12.56 0.02
CA ASN A 120 14.73 13.20 -0.15
C ASN A 120 13.59 12.19 -0.30
N ILE A 121 13.89 10.89 -0.53
CA ILE A 121 12.88 9.83 -0.55
C ILE A 121 12.37 9.62 0.88
N GLN A 122 11.07 9.75 1.05
CA GLN A 122 10.41 9.63 2.33
C GLN A 122 9.28 8.62 2.23
N SER A 123 9.23 7.76 3.22
CA SER A 123 8.06 6.94 3.48
C SER A 123 6.92 7.82 3.99
N ALA A 124 5.79 7.77 3.31
CA ALA A 124 4.55 8.28 3.87
C ALA A 124 3.91 7.19 4.76
N PRO A 125 3.22 7.58 5.83
CA PRO A 125 2.46 6.64 6.63
C PRO A 125 1.36 5.99 5.79
N ARG A 126 1.10 4.69 6.03
CA ARG A 126 -0.07 3.98 5.47
C ARG A 126 -1.34 4.65 5.99
N GLY A 127 -1.90 5.58 5.21
CA GLY A 127 -2.95 6.47 5.67
C GLY A 127 -2.48 7.47 6.74
N LYS A 128 -3.40 8.18 7.40
CA LYS A 128 -3.05 9.33 8.27
C LYS A 128 -2.45 8.99 9.64
N ILE A 129 -2.46 7.72 10.09
CA ILE A 129 -2.15 7.35 11.49
C ILE A 129 -1.19 6.15 11.62
N GLY A 130 -0.81 5.48 10.52
CA GLY A 130 0.19 4.40 10.58
C GLY A 130 1.62 4.90 10.77
N PRO A 131 2.57 4.06 11.24
CA PRO A 131 3.98 4.38 11.08
C PRO A 131 4.33 4.48 9.58
N PRO A 132 5.34 5.30 9.19
CA PRO A 132 5.90 5.28 7.85
C PRO A 132 6.33 3.85 7.47
N VAL A 133 5.99 3.42 6.26
CA VAL A 133 6.42 2.11 5.75
C VAL A 133 7.83 2.24 5.21
N GLU A 134 8.79 1.55 5.80
CA GLU A 134 10.17 1.56 5.28
C GLU A 134 10.26 0.75 3.98
N PHE A 135 11.02 1.25 3.01
CA PHE A 135 11.23 0.59 1.72
C PHE A 135 12.71 0.30 1.54
N PRO A 136 13.09 -0.86 0.98
CA PRO A 136 14.48 -1.09 0.61
C PRO A 136 14.84 -0.16 -0.56
N VAL A 137 15.96 0.55 -0.42
CA VAL A 137 16.45 1.53 -1.39
C VAL A 137 17.84 1.14 -1.86
N VAL A 138 18.02 1.08 -3.17
CA VAL A 138 19.31 0.83 -3.82
C VAL A 138 19.75 2.08 -4.57
N GLU A 139 20.94 2.58 -4.30
CA GLU A 139 21.55 3.67 -5.04
C GLU A 139 22.09 3.16 -6.39
N SER A 140 21.81 3.90 -7.46
CA SER A 140 22.31 3.60 -8.80
C SER A 140 23.67 4.25 -9.06
N GLN A 141 24.43 3.68 -10.01
CA GLN A 141 25.76 4.17 -10.41
C GLN A 141 25.82 5.64 -10.85
N ASN A 142 24.67 6.24 -11.19
CA ASN A 142 24.55 7.62 -11.65
C ASN A 142 24.00 8.54 -10.54
N GLY A 143 23.95 8.07 -9.29
CA GLY A 143 23.38 8.79 -8.15
C GLY A 143 21.85 8.81 -8.14
N GLY A 144 21.19 7.92 -8.89
CA GLY A 144 19.74 7.68 -8.80
C GLY A 144 19.39 6.67 -7.71
N ALA A 145 18.14 6.23 -7.64
CA ALA A 145 17.70 5.25 -6.65
C ALA A 145 16.63 4.29 -7.19
N HIS A 146 16.62 3.04 -6.73
CA HIS A 146 15.52 2.11 -6.89
C HIS A 146 14.80 1.91 -5.55
N VAL A 147 13.48 2.04 -5.54
CA VAL A 147 12.62 1.75 -4.37
C VAL A 147 11.74 0.55 -4.71
N TYR A 148 11.82 -0.53 -3.93
CA TYR A 148 11.11 -1.79 -4.23
C TYR A 148 9.87 -1.96 -3.34
N ALA A 149 8.79 -2.47 -3.94
CA ALA A 149 7.57 -2.86 -3.26
C ALA A 149 6.93 -4.09 -3.94
N LEU A 150 6.02 -4.77 -3.24
CA LEU A 150 5.14 -5.79 -3.80
C LEU A 150 3.71 -5.27 -3.83
N VAL A 151 2.94 -5.63 -4.85
CA VAL A 151 1.51 -5.26 -4.94
C VAL A 151 0.67 -6.50 -5.26
N GLU A 152 -0.34 -6.78 -4.44
CA GLU A 152 -1.32 -7.86 -4.64
C GLU A 152 -2.39 -7.51 -5.70
N GLN A 153 -1.95 -7.04 -6.86
CA GLN A 153 -2.80 -6.76 -8.01
C GLN A 153 -2.12 -7.25 -9.28
N ALA A 154 -2.92 -7.57 -10.30
CA ALA A 154 -2.41 -7.96 -11.60
C ALA A 154 -1.45 -6.91 -12.19
N PRO A 155 -0.55 -7.30 -13.11
CA PRO A 155 0.28 -6.36 -13.84
C PRO A 155 -0.55 -5.29 -14.57
N VAL A 156 -0.02 -4.08 -14.58
CA VAL A 156 -0.60 -2.86 -15.17
C VAL A 156 0.35 -2.29 -16.23
N LYS A 157 -0.03 -1.18 -16.87
CA LYS A 157 0.87 -0.47 -17.78
C LYS A 157 1.59 0.62 -17.01
N GLU A 158 2.82 0.92 -17.43
CA GLU A 158 3.56 2.08 -16.93
C GLU A 158 2.75 3.39 -17.11
N SER A 159 1.98 3.50 -18.19
CA SER A 159 1.11 4.67 -18.46
C SER A 159 -0.05 4.85 -17.49
N ASP A 160 -0.32 3.88 -16.62
CA ASP A 160 -1.37 3.96 -15.61
C ASP A 160 -0.93 4.77 -14.38
N PHE A 161 0.37 5.10 -14.29
CA PHE A 161 0.95 5.94 -13.24
C PHE A 161 1.12 7.38 -13.75
N ASP A 162 0.46 8.34 -13.10
CA ASP A 162 0.66 9.77 -13.33
C ASP A 162 1.71 10.29 -12.35
N LEU A 163 2.98 10.19 -12.75
CA LEU A 163 4.12 10.54 -11.91
C LEU A 163 4.35 12.06 -11.91
N THR A 164 4.64 12.61 -10.73
CA THR A 164 4.94 14.05 -10.54
C THR A 164 6.17 14.51 -11.32
N HIS A 165 7.04 13.58 -11.69
CA HIS A 165 8.29 13.84 -12.38
C HIS A 165 8.52 12.83 -13.51
N ASP A 166 8.96 13.33 -14.66
CA ASP A 166 9.26 12.53 -15.87
C ASP A 166 10.57 11.75 -15.80
N TRP A 167 11.37 11.99 -14.76
CA TRP A 167 12.61 11.28 -14.46
C TRP A 167 12.42 10.14 -13.43
N ILE A 168 11.19 9.88 -13.01
CA ILE A 168 10.83 8.67 -12.27
C ILE A 168 10.26 7.67 -13.28
N ASP A 169 10.88 6.50 -13.40
CA ASP A 169 10.36 5.40 -14.22
C ASP A 169 9.70 4.34 -13.31
N VAL A 170 8.64 3.68 -13.81
CA VAL A 170 8.09 2.50 -13.14
C VAL A 170 8.65 1.24 -13.79
N ARG A 171 9.17 0.34 -12.95
CA ARG A 171 9.84 -0.89 -13.37
C ARG A 171 9.35 -2.07 -12.53
N GLY A 172 9.83 -3.27 -12.86
CA GLY A 172 9.45 -4.50 -12.20
C GLY A 172 8.44 -5.33 -13.01
N GLU A 173 8.11 -6.48 -12.45
CA GLU A 173 7.11 -7.42 -12.95
C GLU A 173 5.75 -6.77 -13.19
N ALA A 174 5.34 -5.88 -12.28
CA ALA A 174 4.08 -5.15 -12.33
C ALA A 174 3.86 -4.39 -13.65
N VAL A 175 4.92 -3.94 -14.30
CA VAL A 175 4.87 -3.20 -15.58
C VAL A 175 5.70 -3.85 -16.69
N LYS A 176 6.15 -5.09 -16.49
CA LYS A 176 6.93 -5.87 -17.46
C LYS A 176 8.27 -5.21 -17.87
N HIS A 177 8.96 -4.63 -16.90
CA HIS A 177 10.30 -4.05 -17.07
C HIS A 177 11.28 -4.56 -16.02
N HIS A 178 12.57 -4.65 -16.36
CA HIS A 178 13.60 -5.06 -15.41
C HIS A 178 14.43 -3.87 -14.94
N VAL A 179 15.05 -4.00 -13.77
CA VAL A 179 16.05 -3.05 -13.24
C VAL A 179 17.39 -3.73 -13.08
N VAL A 180 18.49 -2.98 -13.02
CA VAL A 180 19.81 -3.56 -12.73
C VAL A 180 19.89 -3.97 -11.27
N ALA A 181 20.44 -5.14 -10.98
CA ALA A 181 20.59 -5.66 -9.61
C ALA A 181 21.70 -4.92 -8.81
N PRO A 182 21.52 -4.75 -7.47
CA PRO A 182 22.55 -4.21 -6.58
C PRO A 182 23.76 -5.14 -6.43
N THR A 183 24.92 -4.54 -6.16
CA THR A 183 26.23 -5.22 -6.00
C THR A 183 26.26 -6.15 -4.79
N GLU A 184 25.47 -5.84 -3.77
CA GLU A 184 25.35 -6.63 -2.56
C GLU A 184 24.52 -7.91 -2.77
N THR A 185 23.84 -8.05 -3.92
CA THR A 185 23.30 -9.35 -4.33
C THR A 185 24.47 -10.32 -4.53
N PRO A 186 24.52 -11.48 -3.83
CA PRO A 186 25.63 -12.42 -3.96
C PRO A 186 25.89 -12.81 -5.42
N GLY A 187 27.13 -12.62 -5.90
CA GLY A 187 27.50 -12.92 -7.29
C GLY A 187 27.29 -11.76 -8.28
N VAL A 188 26.70 -10.65 -7.85
CA VAL A 188 26.57 -9.44 -8.67
C VAL A 188 27.77 -8.54 -8.46
N ASN A 189 28.27 -7.95 -9.54
CA ASN A 189 29.40 -7.02 -9.52
C ASN A 189 29.03 -5.79 -10.35
N THR A 190 28.11 -4.99 -9.82
CA THR A 190 27.63 -3.75 -10.43
C THR A 190 28.21 -2.55 -9.69
N ASP A 191 27.81 -1.34 -10.08
CA ASP A 191 28.14 -0.09 -9.38
C ASP A 191 26.92 0.38 -8.54
N TYR A 192 25.95 -0.51 -8.28
CA TYR A 192 24.74 -0.21 -7.50
C TYR A 192 24.95 -0.64 -6.04
N SER A 193 24.64 0.20 -5.07
CA SER A 193 24.83 -0.13 -3.65
C SER A 193 23.53 -0.07 -2.87
N ILE A 194 23.35 -0.96 -1.91
CA ILE A 194 22.22 -0.86 -0.97
C ILE A 194 22.43 0.38 -0.11
N TYR A 195 21.50 1.34 -0.21
CA TYR A 195 21.47 2.54 0.63
C TYR A 195 20.73 2.28 1.94
N TYR A 196 19.60 1.57 1.85
CA TYR A 196 18.78 1.22 2.99
C TYR A 196 18.21 -0.20 2.81
N GLU A 197 18.43 -1.05 3.81
CA GLU A 197 18.03 -2.46 3.79
C GLU A 197 16.91 -2.73 4.80
N CYS A 198 15.77 -3.19 4.31
CA CYS A 198 14.66 -3.71 5.10
C CYS A 198 13.88 -4.75 4.26
N SER A 199 12.85 -5.38 4.82
CA SER A 199 11.89 -6.22 4.07
C SER A 199 11.21 -5.44 2.93
N ILE A 200 10.92 -6.06 1.78
CA ILE A 200 10.09 -5.43 0.74
C ILE A 200 8.64 -5.35 1.26
N PRO A 201 8.08 -4.14 1.44
CA PRO A 201 6.69 -4.01 1.87
C PRO A 201 5.71 -4.45 0.78
N MET A 202 4.60 -5.06 1.19
CA MET A 202 3.56 -5.57 0.29
C MET A 202 2.25 -4.81 0.47
N PHE A 203 1.73 -4.25 -0.62
CA PHE A 203 0.54 -3.41 -0.68
C PHE A 203 -0.64 -4.13 -1.33
N SER A 204 -1.85 -3.75 -0.95
CA SER A 204 -3.07 -4.34 -1.50
C SER A 204 -3.45 -3.75 -2.87
N SER A 205 -2.94 -2.56 -3.20
CA SER A 205 -3.20 -1.88 -4.46
C SER A 205 -2.09 -0.92 -4.86
N TYR A 206 -2.01 -0.59 -6.15
CA TYR A 206 -1.09 0.43 -6.66
C TYR A 206 -1.40 1.82 -6.07
N ALA A 207 -2.69 2.17 -5.90
CA ALA A 207 -3.08 3.43 -5.28
C ALA A 207 -2.55 3.56 -3.84
N GLU A 208 -2.69 2.50 -3.02
CA GLU A 208 -2.14 2.48 -1.65
C GLU A 208 -0.60 2.64 -1.65
N LEU A 209 0.08 2.01 -2.60
CA LEU A 209 1.53 2.16 -2.77
C LEU A 209 1.91 3.61 -3.14
N MET A 210 1.20 4.24 -4.07
CA MET A 210 1.45 5.63 -4.47
C MET A 210 1.26 6.61 -3.31
N ASP A 211 0.26 6.38 -2.45
CA ASP A 211 0.03 7.13 -1.22
C ASP A 211 1.09 6.88 -0.12
N SER A 212 2.04 5.97 -0.35
CA SER A 212 3.03 5.55 0.64
C SER A 212 4.45 6.02 0.34
N ILE A 213 4.71 6.59 -0.85
CA ILE A 213 6.04 7.08 -1.24
C ILE A 213 5.95 8.57 -1.56
N ALA A 214 6.79 9.35 -0.88
CA ALA A 214 6.91 10.78 -1.06
C ALA A 214 8.37 11.17 -1.39
N LEU A 215 8.51 12.29 -2.07
CA LEU A 215 9.77 12.94 -2.41
C LEU A 215 9.69 14.39 -1.95
N ASP A 216 10.59 14.79 -1.04
CA ASP A 216 10.59 16.13 -0.39
C ASP A 216 9.23 16.54 0.21
N GLY A 217 8.45 15.55 0.66
CA GLY A 217 7.16 15.75 1.31
C GLY A 217 5.94 15.78 0.36
N ASP A 218 6.15 15.71 -0.95
CA ASP A 218 5.08 15.55 -1.94
C ASP A 218 5.04 14.10 -2.46
N PHE A 219 3.85 13.55 -2.72
CA PHE A 219 3.73 12.17 -3.23
C PHE A 219 4.36 12.05 -4.62
N ILE A 220 4.92 10.88 -4.93
CA ILE A 220 5.63 10.69 -6.21
C ILE A 220 4.70 10.65 -7.42
N GLY A 221 3.39 10.49 -7.23
CA GLY A 221 2.39 10.50 -8.29
C GLY A 221 1.05 9.95 -7.82
N GLU A 222 0.18 9.69 -8.79
CA GLU A 222 -1.12 9.05 -8.60
C GLU A 222 -1.23 7.81 -9.50
N PHE A 223 -2.00 6.82 -9.06
CA PHE A 223 -2.36 5.69 -9.91
C PHE A 223 -3.75 5.95 -10.53
N SER A 224 -3.80 5.99 -11.85
CA SER A 224 -5.02 6.28 -12.65
C SER A 224 -5.50 5.09 -13.46
N GLY A 225 -4.83 3.93 -13.33
CA GLY A 225 -5.26 2.69 -13.94
C GLY A 225 -6.68 2.35 -13.54
N ASP A 226 -7.42 1.77 -14.48
CA ASP A 226 -8.77 1.31 -14.24
C ASP A 226 -8.71 0.23 -13.14
N GLU A 227 -9.07 0.60 -11.91
CA GLU A 227 -9.06 -0.29 -10.74
C GLU A 227 -10.06 -1.45 -10.88
N THR A 228 -10.73 -1.58 -12.03
CA THR A 228 -11.64 -2.67 -12.39
C THR A 228 -10.90 -3.99 -12.60
N VAL A 229 -10.24 -4.47 -11.56
CA VAL A 229 -10.01 -5.90 -11.36
C VAL A 229 -11.32 -6.56 -10.92
N SER A 230 -12.36 -6.48 -11.77
CA SER A 230 -13.31 -7.55 -12.06
C SER A 230 -14.44 -7.04 -12.97
N ASP A 231 -14.25 -7.09 -14.29
CA ASP A 231 -15.34 -7.10 -15.28
C ASP A 231 -16.35 -8.26 -15.06
N ALA A 232 -16.10 -9.16 -14.10
CA ALA A 232 -16.89 -10.35 -13.84
C ALA A 232 -18.23 -10.08 -13.11
N VAL A 233 -18.43 -8.89 -12.55
CA VAL A 233 -19.66 -8.55 -11.82
C VAL A 233 -20.23 -7.26 -12.39
N GLY A 234 -20.99 -7.35 -13.48
CA GLY A 234 -21.73 -6.21 -14.04
C GLY A 234 -22.61 -5.52 -12.99
N ASP A 235 -23.14 -4.33 -13.32
CA ASP A 235 -23.95 -3.42 -12.48
C ASP A 235 -25.16 -4.07 -11.77
N VAL A 236 -24.90 -4.99 -10.85
CA VAL A 236 -25.89 -5.59 -9.98
C VAL A 236 -26.01 -4.61 -8.82
N GLU A 237 -27.04 -3.77 -8.82
CA GLU A 237 -27.31 -2.89 -7.70
C GLU A 237 -27.50 -3.73 -6.42
N PHE A 238 -26.77 -3.37 -5.36
CA PHE A 238 -27.06 -3.87 -4.03
C PHE A 238 -28.41 -3.28 -3.59
N ASP A 239 -29.27 -4.09 -2.97
CA ASP A 239 -30.36 -3.53 -2.18
C ASP A 239 -29.75 -2.93 -0.89
N ARG A 240 -29.25 -1.70 -1.01
CA ARG A 240 -28.57 -0.95 0.05
C ARG A 240 -29.48 -0.66 1.25
N ALA A 241 -30.80 -0.85 1.10
CA ALA A 241 -31.82 -0.58 2.10
C ALA A 241 -32.25 -1.84 2.89
N ALA A 242 -31.96 -3.04 2.40
CA ALA A 242 -32.39 -4.28 3.04
C ALA A 242 -31.30 -4.83 3.98
N ASN A 243 -31.60 -4.87 5.28
CA ASN A 243 -30.82 -5.57 6.32
C ASN A 243 -29.47 -4.92 6.68
N ALA A 244 -29.52 -3.69 7.19
CA ALA A 244 -28.43 -3.17 8.02
C ALA A 244 -28.64 -3.68 9.47
N PRO A 245 -27.67 -4.36 10.09
CA PRO A 245 -27.63 -4.41 11.55
C PRO A 245 -27.58 -2.96 12.09
N GLY A 246 -28.13 -2.71 13.28
CA GLY A 246 -28.13 -1.37 13.87
C GLY A 246 -26.71 -0.76 13.98
N GLU A 247 -26.63 0.58 13.89
CA GLU A 247 -25.45 1.46 14.11
C GLU A 247 -24.05 0.85 13.85
N MET A 248 -23.85 0.17 12.70
CA MET A 248 -22.50 -0.23 12.24
C MET A 248 -21.88 0.85 11.34
N PRO A 249 -20.54 1.00 11.33
CA PRO A 249 -19.84 1.83 10.35
C PRO A 249 -20.14 1.38 8.91
N THR A 250 -20.42 2.34 8.02
CA THR A 250 -20.81 2.07 6.63
C THR A 250 -19.83 1.16 5.89
N CYS A 251 -18.52 1.35 6.08
CA CYS A 251 -17.51 0.51 5.45
C CYS A 251 -17.64 -0.96 5.85
N TYR A 252 -17.77 -1.24 7.15
CA TYR A 252 -17.88 -2.60 7.67
C TYR A 252 -19.21 -3.25 7.27
N GLN A 253 -20.29 -2.48 7.35
CA GLN A 253 -21.61 -2.92 6.90
C GLN A 253 -21.59 -3.31 5.41
N ARG A 254 -20.98 -2.48 4.55
CA ARG A 254 -20.88 -2.74 3.11
C ARG A 254 -20.08 -4.00 2.82
N THR A 255 -19.00 -4.24 3.55
CA THR A 255 -18.25 -5.50 3.42
C THR A 255 -19.06 -6.73 3.83
N LEU A 256 -19.88 -6.65 4.89
CA LEU A 256 -20.76 -7.76 5.30
C LEU A 256 -21.86 -8.04 4.25
N GLN A 257 -22.47 -6.98 3.71
CA GLN A 257 -23.45 -7.10 2.63
C GLN A 257 -22.82 -7.72 1.38
N PHE A 258 -21.61 -7.27 1.01
CA PHE A 258 -20.89 -7.85 -0.12
C PHE A 258 -20.56 -9.32 0.10
N ARG A 259 -20.08 -9.66 1.30
CA ARG A 259 -19.79 -11.03 1.70
C ARG A 259 -21.02 -11.94 1.57
N ALA A 260 -22.18 -11.47 2.01
CA ALA A 260 -23.42 -12.24 1.91
C ALA A 260 -23.97 -12.35 0.48
N HIS A 261 -23.56 -11.48 -0.44
CA HIS A 261 -24.15 -11.41 -1.77
C HIS A 261 -23.68 -12.56 -2.67
N PRO A 262 -24.56 -13.48 -3.13
CA PRO A 262 -24.17 -14.67 -3.86
C PRO A 262 -23.52 -14.36 -5.22
N ILE A 263 -24.10 -13.44 -6.00
CA ILE A 263 -23.59 -13.13 -7.35
C ILE A 263 -22.29 -12.31 -7.27
N LYS A 264 -22.27 -11.21 -6.50
CA LYS A 264 -21.09 -10.35 -6.39
C LYS A 264 -19.91 -11.03 -5.72
N ARG A 265 -20.11 -11.76 -4.62
CA ARG A 265 -19.00 -12.47 -3.99
C ARG A 265 -18.49 -13.60 -4.86
N ASP A 266 -19.37 -14.53 -5.28
CA ASP A 266 -18.91 -15.70 -6.03
C ASP A 266 -18.41 -15.31 -7.46
N GLY A 267 -18.80 -14.14 -7.97
CA GLY A 267 -18.29 -13.55 -9.21
C GLY A 267 -17.08 -12.63 -9.04
N HIS A 268 -16.71 -12.25 -7.81
CA HIS A 268 -15.50 -11.46 -7.55
C HIS A 268 -14.27 -12.31 -7.84
N GLY A 269 -13.23 -11.74 -8.45
CA GLY A 269 -12.01 -12.47 -8.81
C GLY A 269 -11.32 -13.10 -7.59
N ASN A 270 -11.56 -12.55 -6.41
CA ASN A 270 -10.98 -13.01 -5.16
C ASN A 270 -11.97 -12.89 -3.97
N PRO A 271 -12.88 -13.86 -3.75
CA PRO A 271 -13.90 -13.77 -2.71
C PRO A 271 -13.32 -13.86 -1.28
N TRP A 272 -12.17 -14.51 -1.11
CA TRP A 272 -11.52 -14.64 0.20
C TRP A 272 -10.89 -13.31 0.66
N LYS A 273 -10.44 -12.48 -0.28
CA LYS A 273 -9.96 -11.12 0.01
C LYS A 273 -11.07 -10.27 0.61
N VAL A 274 -12.28 -10.34 0.07
CA VAL A 274 -13.45 -9.63 0.63
C VAL A 274 -13.71 -10.06 2.07
N ASP A 275 -13.63 -11.35 2.37
CA ASP A 275 -13.79 -11.87 3.73
C ASP A 275 -12.70 -11.31 4.66
N THR A 276 -11.47 -11.20 4.17
CA THR A 276 -10.33 -10.62 4.92
C THR A 276 -10.52 -9.13 5.16
N LEU A 277 -10.91 -8.35 4.14
CA LEU A 277 -11.18 -6.91 4.27
C LEU A 277 -12.30 -6.63 5.26
N CYS A 278 -13.38 -7.44 5.20
CA CYS A 278 -14.49 -7.37 6.13
C CYS A 278 -14.03 -7.62 7.58
N ALA A 279 -13.22 -8.66 7.79
CA ALA A 279 -12.68 -8.98 9.10
C ALA A 279 -11.79 -7.87 9.65
N LEU A 280 -10.87 -7.35 8.83
CA LEU A 280 -9.98 -6.25 9.21
C LEU A 280 -10.77 -5.01 9.63
N LEU A 281 -11.83 -4.63 8.90
CA LEU A 281 -12.68 -3.50 9.28
C LEU A 281 -13.39 -3.73 10.62
N GLY A 282 -14.00 -4.90 10.82
CA GLY A 282 -14.68 -5.23 12.07
C GLY A 282 -13.71 -5.12 13.26
N LEU A 283 -12.56 -5.79 13.17
CA LEU A 283 -11.56 -5.75 14.23
C LEU A 283 -11.03 -4.33 14.48
N SER A 284 -10.81 -3.55 13.42
CA SER A 284 -10.31 -2.17 13.53
C SER A 284 -11.32 -1.18 14.11
N HIS A 285 -12.63 -1.49 14.02
CA HIS A 285 -13.69 -0.75 14.71
C HIS A 285 -13.88 -1.16 16.17
N GLY A 286 -13.05 -2.06 16.69
CA GLY A 286 -13.08 -2.50 18.08
C GLY A 286 -14.07 -3.64 18.35
N TYR A 287 -14.66 -4.24 17.31
CA TYR A 287 -15.43 -5.48 17.50
C TYR A 287 -14.48 -6.62 17.88
N THR A 288 -14.90 -7.45 18.82
CA THR A 288 -14.18 -8.64 19.26
C THR A 288 -14.17 -9.71 18.17
N VAL A 289 -13.24 -10.67 18.26
CA VAL A 289 -13.19 -11.84 17.38
C VAL A 289 -14.54 -12.58 17.38
N GLU A 290 -15.16 -12.72 18.53
CA GLU A 290 -16.44 -13.39 18.70
C GLU A 290 -17.59 -12.61 18.04
N GLU A 291 -17.64 -11.29 18.19
CA GLU A 291 -18.64 -10.44 17.53
C GLU A 291 -18.48 -10.47 16.00
N VAL A 292 -17.25 -10.36 15.49
CA VAL A 292 -17.01 -10.46 14.04
C VAL A 292 -17.38 -11.85 13.52
N ALA A 293 -17.12 -12.92 14.29
CA ALA A 293 -17.56 -14.26 13.93
C ALA A 293 -19.09 -14.41 13.92
N ASP A 294 -19.79 -13.82 14.88
CA ASP A 294 -21.26 -13.76 14.90
C ASP A 294 -21.80 -13.01 13.67
N HIS A 295 -21.22 -11.88 13.32
CA HIS A 295 -21.58 -11.16 12.09
C HIS A 295 -21.29 -12.01 10.85
N PHE A 296 -20.20 -12.76 10.81
CA PHE A 296 -19.90 -13.65 9.68
C PHE A 296 -20.86 -14.84 9.60
N GLU A 297 -21.42 -15.29 10.72
CA GLU A 297 -22.45 -16.32 10.76
C GLU A 297 -23.79 -15.77 10.23
N GLU A 298 -24.15 -14.54 10.60
CA GLU A 298 -25.35 -13.84 10.13
C GLU A 298 -25.28 -13.45 8.65
N TYR A 299 -24.08 -13.08 8.17
CA TYR A 299 -23.80 -12.69 6.78
C TYR A 299 -22.94 -13.73 6.07
N PRO A 300 -23.38 -15.01 5.99
CA PRO A 300 -22.53 -16.11 5.55
C PRO A 300 -22.11 -15.93 4.10
N PRO A 301 -20.97 -16.52 3.72
CA PRO A 301 -20.37 -16.31 2.42
C PRO A 301 -21.31 -16.75 1.28
N GLY A 302 -21.74 -15.79 0.45
CA GLY A 302 -22.68 -16.00 -0.65
C GLY A 302 -24.08 -16.48 -0.20
N ALA A 303 -24.51 -16.06 1.00
CA ALA A 303 -25.77 -16.44 1.66
C ALA A 303 -25.90 -17.95 1.97
N LYS A 304 -24.78 -18.68 2.03
CA LYS A 304 -24.72 -20.13 2.25
C LYS A 304 -24.24 -20.44 3.68
N VAL A 305 -25.18 -20.51 4.63
CA VAL A 305 -24.91 -20.79 6.06
C VAL A 305 -24.15 -22.12 6.23
N ASP A 306 -24.43 -23.12 5.40
CA ASP A 306 -23.77 -24.43 5.42
C ASP A 306 -22.27 -24.38 5.10
N LYS A 307 -21.80 -23.28 4.51
CA LYS A 307 -20.38 -23.03 4.24
C LYS A 307 -19.65 -22.27 5.35
N PHE A 308 -20.36 -21.86 6.39
CA PHE A 308 -19.77 -21.15 7.52
C PHE A 308 -19.24 -22.15 8.55
N ASP A 309 -17.92 -22.24 8.68
CA ASP A 309 -17.26 -22.92 9.80
C ASP A 309 -16.80 -21.87 10.82
N ARG A 310 -17.47 -21.85 11.97
CA ARG A 310 -17.20 -20.91 13.05
C ARG A 310 -15.79 -21.07 13.64
N ASN A 311 -15.30 -22.31 13.80
CA ASN A 311 -14.00 -22.57 14.42
C ASN A 311 -12.86 -22.13 13.51
N VAL A 312 -12.98 -22.43 12.21
CA VAL A 312 -12.04 -21.96 11.19
C VAL A 312 -12.06 -20.44 11.11
N THR A 313 -13.25 -19.83 11.12
CA THR A 313 -13.40 -18.36 11.10
C THR A 313 -12.73 -17.71 12.31
N ILE A 314 -13.00 -18.18 13.52
CA ILE A 314 -12.36 -17.65 14.75
C ILE A 314 -10.84 -17.79 14.68
N SER A 315 -10.33 -18.93 14.19
CA SER A 315 -8.89 -19.13 14.05
C SER A 315 -8.26 -18.14 13.08
N HIS A 316 -8.91 -17.90 11.94
CA HIS A 316 -8.49 -16.89 10.97
C HIS A 316 -8.54 -15.47 11.55
N LEU A 317 -9.62 -15.09 12.24
CA LEU A 317 -9.77 -13.78 12.87
C LEU A 317 -8.69 -13.51 13.91
N ARG A 318 -8.33 -14.51 14.74
CA ARG A 318 -7.22 -14.39 15.70
C ARG A 318 -5.89 -14.13 15.02
N ARG A 319 -5.62 -14.78 13.88
CA ARG A 319 -4.42 -14.51 13.08
C ARG A 319 -4.41 -13.07 12.58
N LEU A 320 -5.56 -12.52 12.17
CA LEU A 320 -5.65 -11.13 11.73
C LEU A 320 -5.45 -10.14 12.89
N VAL A 321 -5.97 -10.42 14.08
CA VAL A 321 -5.70 -9.60 15.28
C VAL A 321 -4.19 -9.55 15.55
N GLN A 322 -3.52 -10.70 15.56
CA GLN A 322 -2.07 -10.73 15.75
C GLN A 322 -1.33 -9.85 14.74
N LYS A 323 -1.69 -9.96 13.45
CA LYS A 323 -1.09 -9.15 12.37
C LYS A 323 -1.39 -7.64 12.47
N LEU A 324 -2.55 -7.27 12.99
CA LEU A 324 -2.88 -5.86 13.27
C LEU A 324 -2.06 -5.34 14.45
N GLU A 325 -1.91 -6.14 15.51
CA GLU A 325 -1.12 -5.80 16.71
C GLU A 325 0.38 -5.70 16.42
N THR A 326 0.90 -6.53 15.50
CA THR A 326 2.31 -6.48 15.05
C THR A 326 2.55 -5.48 13.91
N HIS A 327 1.53 -4.73 13.48
CA HIS A 327 1.57 -3.80 12.36
C HIS A 327 1.96 -4.43 11.00
N GLU A 328 1.87 -5.74 10.86
CA GLU A 328 2.02 -6.44 9.59
C GLU A 328 0.85 -6.17 8.63
N LEU A 329 -0.34 -5.88 9.18
CA LEU A 329 -1.52 -5.48 8.44
C LEU A 329 -2.08 -4.16 8.98
N ALA A 330 -2.78 -3.44 8.10
CA ALA A 330 -3.50 -2.21 8.43
C ALA A 330 -5.01 -2.37 8.12
N PRO A 331 -5.89 -1.59 8.76
CA PRO A 331 -7.27 -1.46 8.32
C PRO A 331 -7.30 -1.05 6.84
N PRO A 332 -8.14 -1.66 5.99
CA PRO A 332 -8.16 -1.31 4.57
C PRO A 332 -8.67 0.12 4.39
N ALA A 333 -8.08 0.89 3.48
CA ALA A 333 -8.50 2.26 3.18
C ALA A 333 -9.82 2.27 2.37
N ALA A 334 -10.51 3.42 2.31
CA ALA A 334 -11.71 3.54 1.48
C ALA A 334 -11.42 3.34 -0.02
N ALA A 335 -10.21 3.72 -0.49
CA ALA A 335 -9.77 3.46 -1.85
C ALA A 335 -9.74 1.95 -2.15
N THR A 336 -9.14 1.14 -1.27
CA THR A 336 -9.15 -0.33 -1.37
C THR A 336 -10.58 -0.89 -1.41
N LEU A 337 -11.52 -0.33 -0.65
CA LEU A 337 -12.90 -0.79 -0.70
C LEU A 337 -13.60 -0.43 -2.02
N ARG A 338 -13.24 0.69 -2.65
CA ARG A 338 -13.75 1.10 -3.97
C ARG A 338 -13.15 0.25 -5.07
N SER A 339 -11.85 -0.04 -5.03
CA SER A 339 -11.17 -0.91 -6.00
C SER A 339 -11.78 -2.32 -6.03
N HIS A 340 -12.34 -2.78 -4.91
CA HIS A 340 -13.06 -4.05 -4.80
C HIS A 340 -14.58 -3.95 -5.02
N ASN A 341 -15.09 -2.82 -5.50
CA ASN A 341 -16.52 -2.57 -5.73
C ASN A 341 -17.40 -2.77 -4.48
N ILE A 342 -16.81 -2.63 -3.28
CA ILE A 342 -17.50 -2.71 -1.99
C ILE A 342 -18.15 -1.36 -1.65
N LEU A 343 -17.42 -0.27 -1.90
CA LEU A 343 -17.93 1.10 -1.84
C LEU A 343 -18.07 1.69 -3.24
N GLU A 344 -19.08 2.54 -3.43
CA GLU A 344 -19.19 3.34 -4.65
C GLU A 344 -18.15 4.46 -4.70
N ILE A 345 -17.84 4.91 -5.93
CA ILE A 345 -17.05 6.13 -6.13
C ILE A 345 -17.76 7.30 -5.44
N GLY A 346 -17.05 7.98 -4.53
CA GLY A 346 -17.60 9.07 -3.73
C GLY A 346 -18.40 8.62 -2.49
N GLU A 347 -18.65 7.33 -2.30
CA GLU A 347 -19.19 6.82 -1.03
C GLU A 347 -18.09 6.91 0.04
N GLY A 348 -18.34 7.70 1.07
CA GLY A 348 -17.47 7.85 2.24
C GLY A 348 -17.98 7.05 3.44
N CYS A 349 -17.14 6.91 4.46
CA CYS A 349 -17.59 6.39 5.75
C CYS A 349 -17.39 7.47 6.83
N ALA A 350 -18.36 7.65 7.71
CA ALA A 350 -18.25 8.61 8.82
C ALA A 350 -17.46 8.06 10.02
N CYS A 351 -16.60 7.06 9.80
CA CYS A 351 -15.86 6.39 10.86
C CYS A 351 -14.46 7.00 11.04
N ASP A 352 -13.84 6.70 12.19
CA ASP A 352 -12.52 7.24 12.54
C ASP A 352 -11.35 6.42 11.97
N LEU A 353 -11.61 5.46 11.06
CA LEU A 353 -10.52 4.67 10.48
C LEU A 353 -9.64 5.52 9.54
N PRO A 354 -8.32 5.30 9.56
CA PRO A 354 -7.41 5.97 8.63
C PRO A 354 -7.83 5.74 7.17
N GLY A 355 -7.92 6.82 6.38
CA GLY A 355 -8.25 6.74 4.95
C GLY A 355 -9.74 6.53 4.64
N HIS A 356 -10.65 6.62 5.62
CA HIS A 356 -12.10 6.46 5.43
C HIS A 356 -12.88 7.76 5.27
N PHE A 357 -12.18 8.88 5.09
CA PHE A 357 -12.76 10.23 5.09
C PHE A 357 -13.91 10.41 4.07
N ASP A 358 -14.97 11.05 4.55
CA ASP A 358 -16.04 11.62 3.74
C ASP A 358 -15.63 13.06 3.35
N PRO A 359 -15.30 13.33 2.08
CA PRO A 359 -14.94 14.69 1.64
C PRO A 359 -16.11 15.68 1.82
N GLY A 360 -17.33 15.21 2.09
CA GLY A 360 -18.52 16.04 2.29
C GLY A 360 -18.92 16.30 3.74
N LYS A 361 -18.23 15.76 4.76
CA LYS A 361 -18.55 16.01 6.18
C LYS A 361 -17.38 16.63 6.92
N GLU A 362 -17.46 17.95 7.07
CA GLU A 362 -16.69 18.73 8.05
C GLU A 362 -16.82 18.09 9.45
N ASN A 363 -15.74 17.50 9.95
CA ASN A 363 -15.61 17.18 11.37
C ASN A 363 -14.42 17.96 11.93
N VAL A 364 -14.66 19.26 12.12
CA VAL A 364 -13.80 20.24 12.81
C VAL A 364 -13.43 19.79 14.24
N SER A 365 -14.19 18.84 14.80
CA SER A 365 -14.12 18.37 16.19
C SER A 365 -12.79 17.71 16.58
N SER A 366 -12.15 16.93 15.70
CA SER A 366 -10.86 16.28 16.04
C SER A 366 -9.65 17.18 15.81
N TYR A 367 -9.81 18.24 15.01
CA TYR A 367 -8.77 19.24 14.73
C TYR A 367 -8.62 20.26 15.87
N LEU A 368 -9.74 20.63 16.51
CA LEU A 368 -9.74 21.48 17.72
C LEU A 368 -9.12 20.78 18.94
N ALA A 369 -9.37 19.48 19.11
CA ALA A 369 -8.81 18.71 20.24
C ALA A 369 -7.27 18.59 20.22
N TYR A 370 -6.65 18.71 19.04
CA TYR A 370 -5.18 18.68 18.90
C TYR A 370 -4.55 20.08 19.03
N THR A 371 -5.28 21.14 18.70
CA THR A 371 -4.80 22.54 18.79
C THR A 371 -4.95 23.11 20.20
N GLU A 372 -5.92 22.65 20.99
CA GLU A 372 -6.05 22.99 22.42
C GLU A 372 -4.88 22.49 23.29
N ALA A 373 -4.07 21.54 22.80
CA ALA A 373 -2.99 20.93 23.57
C ALA A 373 -1.64 21.67 23.49
N THR A 374 -1.45 22.60 22.54
CA THR A 374 -0.11 23.16 22.24
C THR A 374 -0.05 24.67 22.00
N ALA A 375 -1.16 25.39 21.89
CA ALA A 375 -1.16 26.85 21.80
C ALA A 375 -1.53 27.51 23.13
N ALA A 376 -0.74 28.49 23.57
CA ALA A 376 -1.19 29.46 24.56
C ALA A 376 -2.20 30.39 23.86
N ASP A 377 -3.48 30.10 24.06
CA ASP A 377 -4.66 30.81 23.54
C ASP A 377 -4.83 30.85 22.00
N PRO A 378 -5.58 29.89 21.42
CA PRO A 378 -5.93 29.86 20.00
C PRO A 378 -6.62 31.13 19.50
N ASP A 379 -7.40 31.81 20.35
CA ASP A 379 -8.14 33.02 19.96
C ASP A 379 -7.18 34.20 19.72
N GLU A 380 -6.09 34.29 20.49
CA GLU A 380 -5.06 35.33 20.35
C GLU A 380 -4.25 35.16 19.04
N LEU A 381 -4.03 33.90 18.63
CA LEU A 381 -3.35 33.57 17.37
C LEU A 381 -4.20 33.93 16.14
N VAL A 382 -5.51 33.66 16.22
CA VAL A 382 -6.48 34.01 15.17
C VAL A 382 -6.62 35.52 15.05
N GLU A 383 -6.76 36.23 16.18
CA GLU A 383 -6.88 37.69 16.20
C GLU A 383 -5.63 38.38 15.60
N ARG A 384 -4.43 37.86 15.89
CA ARG A 384 -3.18 38.40 15.33
C ARG A 384 -3.02 38.14 13.84
N CYS A 385 -3.41 36.96 13.35
CA CYS A 385 -3.42 36.65 11.92
C CYS A 385 -4.36 37.57 11.13
N LEU A 386 -5.54 37.85 11.68
CA LEU A 386 -6.51 38.77 11.07
C LEU A 386 -6.02 40.22 11.09
N GLN A 387 -5.36 40.66 12.16
CA GLN A 387 -4.79 42.00 12.27
C GLN A 387 -3.68 42.24 11.23
N LEU A 388 -2.78 41.26 11.04
CA LEU A 388 -1.68 41.36 10.07
C LEU A 388 -2.16 41.29 8.61
N ARG A 389 -3.24 40.54 8.33
CA ARG A 389 -3.90 40.59 7.01
C ARG A 389 -4.37 42.00 6.68
N ASN A 390 -5.05 42.64 7.62
CA ASN A 390 -5.57 44.00 7.43
C ASN A 390 -4.46 45.06 7.32
N GLU A 391 -3.36 44.92 8.06
CA GLU A 391 -2.18 45.80 7.93
C GLU A 391 -1.45 45.65 6.59
N TYR A 392 -1.55 44.47 5.94
CA TYR A 392 -0.91 44.18 4.65
C TYR A 392 -1.77 44.48 3.43
N ASP A 393 -3.09 44.40 3.52
CA ASP A 393 -3.99 44.90 2.47
C ASP A 393 -3.82 46.43 2.26
N GLU A 394 -3.29 47.15 3.25
CA GLU A 394 -2.91 48.56 3.13
C GLU A 394 -1.50 48.77 2.50
N LEU A 395 -0.70 47.72 2.33
CA LEU A 395 0.68 47.74 1.83
C LEU A 395 0.82 46.88 0.56
N ASP A 396 0.30 47.42 -0.54
CA ASP A 396 0.45 47.00 -1.94
C ASP A 396 0.23 45.49 -2.22
N GLY A 397 -0.89 45.17 -2.89
CA GLY A 397 -1.47 43.84 -3.09
C GLY A 397 -0.65 42.84 -3.93
N GLU A 398 0.66 43.05 -4.08
CA GLU A 398 1.60 42.16 -4.76
C GLU A 398 2.40 41.27 -3.80
N THR A 399 2.28 41.45 -2.48
CA THR A 399 3.06 40.66 -1.51
C THR A 399 2.41 39.29 -1.25
N PRO A 400 3.08 38.14 -1.53
CA PRO A 400 2.50 36.81 -1.37
C PRO A 400 2.15 36.50 0.10
N PRO A 401 1.02 35.82 0.38
CA PRO A 401 0.58 35.47 1.74
C PRO A 401 1.61 34.71 2.58
N THR A 402 2.50 33.97 1.92
CA THR A 402 3.63 33.25 2.52
C THR A 402 4.67 34.17 3.18
N THR A 403 4.77 35.42 2.73
CA THR A 403 5.70 36.43 3.29
C THR A 403 5.21 36.98 4.62
N VAL A 404 3.89 37.09 4.79
CA VAL A 404 3.23 37.53 6.04
C VAL A 404 3.41 36.47 7.12
N LEU A 405 3.19 35.20 6.78
CA LEU A 405 3.45 34.02 7.62
C LEU A 405 4.88 34.02 8.19
N TRP A 406 5.87 34.29 7.35
CA TRP A 406 7.29 34.32 7.72
C TRP A 406 7.61 35.41 8.76
N LYS A 407 6.89 36.53 8.76
CA LYS A 407 7.07 37.59 9.76
C LYS A 407 6.41 37.27 11.10
N VAL A 408 5.22 36.68 11.08
CA VAL A 408 4.46 36.33 12.30
C VAL A 408 5.26 35.33 13.14
N ALA A 409 5.78 34.29 12.48
CA ALA A 409 6.63 33.29 13.12
C ALA A 409 7.91 33.90 13.72
N ARG A 410 8.45 34.97 13.09
CA ARG A 410 9.67 35.65 13.55
C ARG A 410 9.47 36.53 14.77
N GLU A 411 8.28 37.09 14.96
CA GLU A 411 7.98 38.01 16.07
C GLU A 411 7.57 37.27 17.36
N HIS A 412 7.02 36.06 17.25
CA HIS A 412 6.46 35.33 18.40
C HIS A 412 7.44 34.44 19.18
N ASP A 413 8.64 34.14 18.65
CA ASP A 413 9.48 33.09 19.26
C ASP A 413 10.65 33.58 20.15
N HIS A 414 10.84 34.89 20.34
CA HIS A 414 11.91 35.45 21.23
C HIS A 414 13.32 34.80 21.10
N VAL A 415 13.64 34.19 19.96
CA VAL A 415 14.97 33.61 19.72
C VAL A 415 15.83 34.65 18.99
N GLU A 416 16.80 35.23 19.70
CA GLU A 416 17.92 35.90 19.02
C GLU A 416 18.72 34.84 18.26
N VAL A 417 18.45 34.69 16.96
CA VAL A 417 19.27 33.88 16.06
C VAL A 417 19.95 34.82 15.09
N GLU A 418 21.28 34.87 15.14
CA GLU A 418 22.09 35.42 14.08
C GLU A 418 21.72 34.72 12.76
N ASN A 419 21.27 35.52 11.80
CA ASN A 419 20.83 35.19 10.43
C ASN A 419 21.26 33.80 9.88
N PRO A 420 20.28 32.92 9.57
CA PRO A 420 20.51 31.86 8.60
C PRO A 420 19.36 31.77 7.58
N ALA A 421 19.69 32.00 6.30
CA ALA A 421 18.82 31.78 5.14
C ALA A 421 18.58 30.28 4.83
N SER A 422 18.43 29.40 5.83
CA SER A 422 18.52 27.96 5.59
C SER A 422 17.75 27.04 6.54
N LYS A 423 16.63 27.47 7.13
CA LYS A 423 15.77 26.52 7.85
C LYS A 423 14.37 26.48 7.24
N ALA A 424 14.08 25.38 6.55
CA ALA A 424 12.74 25.04 6.09
C ALA A 424 11.83 24.84 7.31
N LEU A 425 10.57 25.25 7.17
CA LEU A 425 9.52 24.98 8.15
C LEU A 425 9.43 23.48 8.42
N THR A 426 9.26 23.13 9.68
CA THR A 426 8.93 21.76 10.07
C THR A 426 7.60 21.32 9.46
N LYS A 427 7.38 20.01 9.36
CA LYS A 427 6.18 19.41 8.77
C LYS A 427 4.90 19.89 9.46
N ASP A 428 4.95 20.07 10.78
CA ASP A 428 3.81 20.50 11.58
C ASP A 428 3.50 21.99 11.36
N GLU A 429 4.52 22.84 11.24
CA GLU A 429 4.35 24.27 10.92
C GLU A 429 3.75 24.48 9.53
N ARG A 430 4.16 23.70 8.52
CA ARG A 430 3.57 23.76 7.16
C ARG A 430 2.12 23.31 7.14
N ARG A 431 1.78 22.31 7.95
CA ARG A 431 0.42 21.76 8.06
C ARG A 431 -0.53 22.71 8.78
N VAL A 432 -0.09 23.36 9.85
CA VAL A 432 -0.85 24.40 10.56
C VAL A 432 -1.08 25.61 9.64
N ALA A 433 -0.04 26.03 8.90
CA ALA A 433 -0.19 27.09 7.91
C ALA A 433 -1.21 26.72 6.82
N ARG A 434 -1.12 25.54 6.18
CA ARG A 434 -2.08 25.14 5.14
C ARG A 434 -3.53 25.10 5.64
N ALA A 435 -3.77 24.64 6.87
CA ALA A 435 -5.12 24.57 7.44
C ALA A 435 -5.71 25.95 7.77
N LEU A 436 -4.92 26.86 8.36
CA LEU A 436 -5.32 28.25 8.58
C LEU A 436 -5.69 28.97 7.26
N PHE A 437 -5.01 28.63 6.17
CA PHE A 437 -5.28 29.23 4.85
C PHE A 437 -6.51 28.63 4.13
N ALA A 438 -6.82 27.35 4.34
CA ALA A 438 -8.02 26.73 3.78
C ALA A 438 -9.31 27.36 4.32
N ASP A 439 -9.34 27.68 5.62
CA ASP A 439 -10.46 28.40 6.25
C ASP A 439 -10.59 29.85 5.75
N LEU A 440 -9.47 30.56 5.58
CA LEU A 440 -9.46 31.94 5.09
C LEU A 440 -9.93 32.06 3.63
N THR A 441 -9.72 31.03 2.80
CA THR A 441 -10.23 31.00 1.43
C THR A 441 -11.73 30.68 1.32
N LEU A 442 -12.33 30.07 2.35
CA LEU A 442 -13.75 29.70 2.36
C LEU A 442 -14.66 30.82 2.87
N GLU A 443 -14.18 31.71 3.75
CA GLU A 443 -14.95 32.89 4.18
C GLU A 443 -15.04 33.98 3.10
N GLY A 444 -14.07 34.06 2.17
CA GLY A 444 -14.04 35.05 1.09
C GLY A 444 -14.94 34.78 -0.12
N TRP A 445 -15.66 33.64 -0.15
CA TRP A 445 -16.52 33.25 -1.27
C TRP A 445 -18.03 33.27 -0.94
N ARG A 446 -18.39 33.76 0.26
CA ARG A 446 -19.80 33.89 0.67
C ARG A 446 -20.40 35.28 0.54
N ASP A 447 -19.62 36.29 0.18
CA ASP A 447 -20.14 37.62 -0.17
C ASP A 447 -19.36 38.20 -1.37
N ASP A 448 -19.75 37.79 -2.58
CA ASP A 448 -19.81 38.62 -3.80
C ASP A 448 -20.68 37.95 -4.89
#